data_AF-A0A812PJ62-F1
#
_entry.id   AF-A0A812PJ62-F1
#
_cell.length_a   1.000
_cell.length_b   1.000
_cell.length_c   1.000
_cell.angle_alpha   90.00
_cell.angle_beta   90.00
_cell.angle_gamma   90.00
#
_symmetry.space_group_name_H-M   'P 1'
#
loop_
_entity.id
_entity.type
_entity.pdbx_description
1 polymer ?
#
loop_
_entity_poly.entity_id
_entity_poly.type
_entity_poly.pdbx_seq_one_letter_code
_entity_poly.pdbx_strand_id
1 'polypeptide(L)'
;MQGDAVSLCCPGGYRLGRSTDDNYDKAKRRKVRQGSLEDVLASQHLPPGPASLHELLCFPEDMLARVFADGKFKSSVMRLLEGGIIETSDYSGVSAAREATRLLLQAILAHTGQEIPCRVRRMCDVDKTSQHVLLHLSRTQDSGEACVFPDIRQQLHLSAQKFLESCAPAPGASSLERMQCYEEMSQWLDENGSWAVCQDHRTHCLQHGQDCVVNARRDDDKVLIINEELVWVGPNTTEEIQRQFDCLFAKRCVVSGQLFFQADDASIEEWAKARARKRMRVRSSQDLVGPGLWQDVLTPAQLQRINNYRTLQLHRASLDDGCFIVDADHWAHSPGPSSGPHFPTLLRHGTIVDLGSGKVAMADDRWLSLGFNVRRDLGSPFSHWPAHGCVKDLSDRTQHSLSGNSQSLPAIVAWQLYVFANVVRREIPQVEGALLRPSSNEFADGKDDDD
;
A
#
# COMPACT_ATOMS: atom_id res chain seq x y z
N MET A 1 35.14 52.44 4.04
CA MET A 1 33.66 52.37 4.02
C MET A 1 33.27 50.95 4.37
N GLN A 2 33.18 50.71 5.67
CA GLN A 2 32.78 49.46 6.30
C GLN A 2 31.27 49.56 6.56
N GLY A 3 30.53 48.51 6.22
CA GLY A 3 29.09 48.41 6.45
C GLY A 3 28.83 47.46 7.61
N ASP A 4 28.08 47.95 8.58
CA ASP A 4 27.85 47.39 9.91
C ASP A 4 27.06 46.08 9.94
N ALA A 5 27.51 45.17 10.81
CA ALA A 5 26.79 43.98 11.23
C ALA A 5 25.87 44.33 12.41
N VAL A 6 24.55 44.19 12.21
CA VAL A 6 23.56 44.35 13.27
C VAL A 6 23.49 43.07 14.10
N SER A 7 24.06 43.14 15.29
CA SER A 7 23.91 42.18 16.38
C SER A 7 22.55 42.39 17.08
N LEU A 8 21.66 41.41 17.01
CA LEU A 8 20.43 41.39 17.80
C LEU A 8 20.67 40.55 19.06
N CYS A 9 20.93 41.25 20.16
CA CYS A 9 20.84 40.74 21.52
C CYS A 9 19.37 40.50 21.90
N CYS A 10 19.03 39.28 22.35
CA CYS A 10 17.79 39.02 23.06
C CYS A 10 18.00 39.18 24.58
N PRO A 11 17.28 40.08 25.28
CA PRO A 11 17.15 40.04 26.72
C PRO A 11 15.79 39.42 27.11
N GLY A 12 15.75 38.61 28.17
CA GLY A 12 14.49 38.26 28.83
C GLY A 12 14.39 36.82 29.31
N GLY A 13 15.12 36.48 30.37
CA GLY A 13 14.90 35.25 31.11
C GLY A 13 13.64 35.34 31.97
N TYR A 14 12.64 34.52 31.67
CA TYR A 14 11.58 34.16 32.61
C TYR A 14 11.92 32.80 33.23
N ARG A 15 12.35 32.83 34.50
CA ARG A 15 12.44 31.62 35.35
C ARG A 15 11.02 31.23 35.76
N LEU A 16 10.46 30.22 35.10
CA LEU A 16 9.31 29.49 35.63
C LEU A 16 9.78 28.62 36.81
N GLY A 17 9.16 28.85 37.97
CA GLY A 17 9.42 28.10 39.19
C GLY A 17 9.15 26.61 38.99
N ARG A 18 10.10 25.77 39.38
CA ARG A 18 9.89 24.32 39.51
C ARG A 18 8.94 24.08 40.68
N SER A 19 7.70 23.72 40.37
CA SER A 19 6.81 23.05 41.32
C SER A 19 7.41 21.69 41.68
N THR A 20 7.41 21.37 42.97
CA THR A 20 8.00 20.16 43.57
C THR A 20 7.04 18.96 43.62
N ASP A 21 5.99 18.93 42.79
CA ASP A 21 4.99 17.84 42.77
C ASP A 21 5.31 16.69 41.79
N ASP A 22 6.59 16.34 41.63
CA ASP A 22 7.04 15.29 40.69
C ASP A 22 6.96 13.85 41.25
N ASN A 23 6.36 13.66 42.44
CA ASN A 23 6.32 12.35 43.11
C ASN A 23 4.95 11.65 43.11
N TYR A 24 3.86 12.32 42.72
CA TYR A 24 2.53 11.69 42.73
C TYR A 24 2.16 10.98 41.41
N ASP A 25 2.89 11.21 40.33
CA ASP A 25 2.53 10.71 38.99
C ASP A 25 3.38 9.52 38.47
N LYS A 26 4.43 9.12 39.21
CA LYS A 26 5.25 7.95 38.85
C LYS A 26 4.62 6.61 39.24
N ALA A 27 3.64 6.59 40.14
CA ALA A 27 3.01 5.37 40.63
C ALA A 27 1.86 4.83 39.76
N LYS A 28 1.28 5.64 38.86
CA LYS A 28 0.13 5.24 38.00
C LYS A 28 0.47 4.89 36.55
N ARG A 29 1.75 4.93 36.16
CA ARG A 29 2.23 4.48 34.83
C ARG A 29 3.19 3.30 34.91
N ARG A 30 2.88 2.31 35.76
CA ARG A 30 3.16 0.93 35.36
C ARG A 30 2.14 0.59 34.27
N LYS A 31 2.35 1.14 33.06
CA LYS A 31 1.88 0.46 31.85
C LYS A 31 2.49 -0.92 31.98
N VAL A 32 1.66 -1.91 32.32
CA VAL A 32 1.98 -3.30 32.04
C VAL A 32 2.54 -3.25 30.63
N ARG A 33 3.83 -3.56 30.48
CA ARG A 33 4.38 -3.83 29.16
C ARG A 33 3.59 -5.03 28.70
N GLN A 34 2.43 -4.76 28.10
CA GLN A 34 1.81 -5.67 27.15
C GLN A 34 3.01 -6.09 26.31
N GLY A 35 3.31 -7.39 26.34
CA GLY A 35 4.49 -7.93 25.70
C GLY A 35 4.62 -7.33 24.30
N SER A 36 5.84 -7.23 23.80
CA SER A 36 6.03 -6.87 22.40
C SER A 36 5.05 -7.69 21.53
N LEU A 37 4.62 -7.16 20.38
CA LEU A 37 3.77 -7.93 19.46
C LEU A 37 4.37 -9.33 19.20
N GLU A 38 5.70 -9.41 19.18
CA GLU A 38 6.48 -10.64 19.12
C GLU A 38 6.19 -11.60 20.29
N ASP A 39 6.10 -11.12 21.54
CA ASP A 39 5.73 -11.93 22.71
C ASP A 39 4.29 -12.48 22.60
N VAL A 40 3.36 -11.66 22.10
CA VAL A 40 1.96 -12.07 21.89
C VAL A 40 1.88 -13.12 20.80
N LEU A 41 2.54 -12.89 19.66
CA LEU A 41 2.58 -13.83 18.54
C LEU A 41 3.34 -15.12 18.89
N ALA A 42 4.42 -15.04 19.67
CA ALA A 42 5.18 -16.20 20.12
C ALA A 42 4.37 -17.10 21.07
N SER A 43 3.42 -16.51 21.82
CA SER A 43 2.49 -17.28 22.66
C SER A 43 1.38 -17.98 21.87
N GLN A 44 1.14 -17.58 20.62
CA GLN A 44 0.12 -18.18 19.78
C GLN A 44 0.70 -19.39 19.03
N HIS A 45 -0.03 -20.51 19.03
CA HIS A 45 0.29 -21.68 18.21
C HIS A 45 -0.07 -21.41 16.74
N LEU A 46 0.63 -20.47 16.09
CA LEU A 46 0.43 -20.12 14.70
C LEU A 46 1.07 -21.18 13.77
N PRO A 47 0.44 -21.47 12.62
CA PRO A 47 1.05 -22.35 11.61
C PRO A 47 2.36 -21.74 11.10
N PRO A 48 3.34 -22.55 10.66
CA PRO A 48 4.58 -22.02 10.08
C PRO A 48 4.27 -21.21 8.81
N GLY A 49 5.02 -20.12 8.66
CA GLY A 49 5.08 -19.30 7.46
C GLY A 49 5.84 -19.99 6.32
N PRO A 50 6.01 -19.30 5.19
CA PRO A 50 6.79 -19.82 4.07
C PRO A 50 8.25 -20.09 4.51
N ALA A 51 8.78 -21.23 4.09
CA ALA A 51 10.15 -21.66 4.36
C ALA A 51 11.14 -21.26 3.24
N SER A 52 10.63 -20.76 2.11
CA SER A 52 11.42 -20.38 0.95
C SER A 52 10.84 -19.18 0.21
N LEU A 53 11.62 -18.57 -0.67
CA LEU A 53 11.17 -17.44 -1.49
C LEU A 53 10.08 -17.86 -2.48
N HIS A 54 10.20 -19.09 -3.00
CA HIS A 54 9.18 -19.68 -3.86
C HIS A 54 7.84 -19.79 -3.14
N GLU A 55 7.80 -20.40 -1.94
CA GLU A 55 6.59 -20.47 -1.12
C GLU A 55 6.05 -19.08 -0.77
N LEU A 56 6.94 -18.12 -0.49
CA LEU A 56 6.54 -16.75 -0.20
C LEU A 56 5.86 -16.08 -1.40
N LEU A 57 6.28 -16.38 -2.63
CA LEU A 57 5.65 -15.87 -3.86
C LEU A 57 4.39 -16.67 -4.28
N CYS A 58 4.14 -17.83 -3.67
CA CYS A 58 2.91 -18.61 -3.85
C CYS A 58 1.78 -18.17 -2.90
N PHE A 59 1.97 -17.06 -2.17
CA PHE A 59 0.99 -16.56 -1.18
C PHE A 59 -0.47 -16.43 -1.69
N PRO A 60 -0.77 -16.05 -2.95
CA PRO A 60 -2.16 -15.91 -3.38
C PRO A 60 -2.88 -17.26 -3.41
N GLU A 61 -2.24 -18.31 -3.93
CA GLU A 61 -2.77 -19.68 -3.95
C GLU A 61 -2.92 -20.24 -2.53
N ASP A 62 -1.89 -20.06 -1.70
CA ASP A 62 -1.87 -20.47 -0.30
C ASP A 62 -3.02 -19.87 0.52
N MET A 63 -3.23 -18.55 0.37
CA MET A 63 -4.29 -17.82 1.07
C MET A 63 -5.66 -18.21 0.55
N LEU A 64 -5.83 -18.33 -0.77
CA LEU A 64 -7.07 -18.75 -1.40
C LEU A 64 -7.46 -20.16 -0.94
N ALA A 65 -6.54 -21.12 -0.96
CA ALA A 65 -6.78 -22.50 -0.54
C ALA A 65 -7.29 -22.58 0.90
N ARG A 66 -6.74 -21.76 1.81
CA ARG A 66 -7.19 -21.67 3.20
C ARG A 66 -8.61 -21.13 3.33
N VAL A 67 -8.92 -20.05 2.61
CA VAL A 67 -10.28 -19.47 2.62
C VAL A 67 -11.27 -20.45 1.99
N PHE A 68 -10.89 -21.13 0.90
CA PHE A 68 -11.75 -22.06 0.17
C PHE A 68 -11.90 -23.43 0.83
N ALA A 69 -11.09 -23.74 1.85
CA ALA A 69 -11.32 -24.88 2.72
C ALA A 69 -12.65 -24.75 3.48
N ASP A 70 -13.13 -23.52 3.72
CA ASP A 70 -14.52 -23.27 4.11
C ASP A 70 -15.40 -23.14 2.86
N GLY A 71 -16.24 -24.15 2.62
CA GLY A 71 -17.16 -24.18 1.49
C GLY A 71 -18.15 -22.99 1.46
N LYS A 72 -18.47 -22.39 2.62
CA LYS A 72 -19.31 -21.18 2.68
C LYS A 72 -18.56 -19.96 2.16
N PHE A 73 -17.30 -19.78 2.57
CA PHE A 73 -16.46 -18.70 2.05
C PHE A 73 -16.19 -18.86 0.56
N LYS A 74 -15.85 -20.06 0.10
CA LYS A 74 -15.72 -20.34 -1.34
C LYS A 74 -16.97 -19.91 -2.11
N SER A 75 -18.14 -20.37 -1.69
CA SER A 75 -19.40 -20.05 -2.35
C SER A 75 -19.71 -18.54 -2.34
N SER A 76 -19.42 -17.87 -1.23
CA SER A 76 -19.65 -16.42 -1.05
C SER A 76 -18.73 -15.60 -1.96
N VAL A 77 -17.43 -15.91 -1.97
CA VAL A 77 -16.45 -15.24 -2.84
C VAL A 77 -16.83 -15.43 -4.31
N MET A 78 -17.09 -16.66 -4.75
CA MET A 78 -17.41 -16.93 -6.16
C MET A 78 -18.72 -16.25 -6.61
N ARG A 79 -19.74 -16.23 -5.75
CA ARG A 79 -21.00 -15.53 -6.02
C ARG A 79 -20.82 -14.02 -6.09
N LEU A 80 -20.03 -13.44 -5.18
CA LEU A 80 -19.76 -12.00 -5.18
C LEU A 80 -19.07 -11.57 -6.49
N LEU A 81 -18.08 -12.36 -6.91
CA LEU A 81 -17.22 -12.10 -8.07
C LEU A 81 -17.83 -12.50 -9.43
N GLU A 82 -19.01 -13.12 -9.47
CA GLU A 82 -19.68 -13.55 -10.70
C GLU A 82 -19.88 -12.39 -11.70
N GLY A 83 -20.14 -11.18 -11.20
CA GLY A 83 -20.28 -9.97 -12.02
C GLY A 83 -18.96 -9.31 -12.45
N GLY A 84 -17.82 -9.88 -12.09
CA GLY A 84 -16.50 -9.29 -12.30
C GLY A 84 -16.16 -8.16 -11.32
N ILE A 85 -14.99 -7.56 -11.54
CA ILE A 85 -14.41 -6.47 -10.74
C ILE A 85 -14.24 -5.23 -11.62
N ILE A 86 -14.68 -4.08 -11.12
CA ILE A 86 -14.29 -2.77 -11.66
C ILE A 86 -13.41 -2.08 -10.61
N GLU A 87 -12.18 -1.79 -10.99
CA GLU A 87 -11.21 -1.13 -10.12
C GLU A 87 -11.11 0.36 -10.45
N THR A 88 -11.14 1.17 -9.40
CA THR A 88 -10.85 2.60 -9.43
C THR A 88 -9.99 2.96 -8.24
N SER A 89 -9.01 3.83 -8.40
CA SER A 89 -8.15 4.26 -7.30
C SER A 89 -7.84 5.75 -7.38
N ASP A 90 -7.99 6.43 -6.24
CA ASP A 90 -7.69 7.86 -6.09
C ASP A 90 -6.26 8.14 -5.58
N TYR A 91 -5.61 7.11 -5.04
CA TYR A 91 -4.23 7.14 -4.55
C TYR A 91 -3.54 5.83 -4.97
N SER A 92 -3.11 5.78 -6.22
CA SER A 92 -2.68 4.51 -6.81
C SER A 92 -1.23 4.16 -6.51
N GLY A 93 -0.32 5.14 -6.35
CA GLY A 93 1.12 4.88 -6.22
C GLY A 93 1.62 4.05 -7.41
N VAL A 94 2.24 2.90 -7.13
CA VAL A 94 2.64 1.90 -8.14
C VAL A 94 1.55 0.87 -8.46
N SER A 95 0.31 1.12 -8.05
CA SER A 95 -0.85 0.26 -8.23
C SER A 95 -0.71 -1.10 -7.54
N ALA A 96 -0.30 -1.09 -6.27
CA ALA A 96 -0.16 -2.31 -5.46
C ALA A 96 -1.48 -3.08 -5.33
N ALA A 97 -2.61 -2.37 -5.14
CA ALA A 97 -3.93 -2.98 -5.05
C ALA A 97 -4.35 -3.71 -6.34
N ARG A 98 -4.06 -3.11 -7.49
CA ARG A 98 -4.26 -3.71 -8.81
C ARG A 98 -3.43 -4.98 -8.99
N GLU A 99 -2.16 -4.93 -8.62
CA GLU A 99 -1.28 -6.09 -8.72
C GLU A 99 -1.73 -7.22 -7.79
N ALA A 100 -2.11 -6.91 -6.55
CA ALA A 100 -2.70 -7.87 -5.62
C ALA A 100 -3.97 -8.52 -6.20
N THR A 101 -4.88 -7.71 -6.76
CA THR A 101 -6.09 -8.19 -7.42
C THR A 101 -5.75 -9.13 -8.58
N ARG A 102 -4.81 -8.74 -9.46
CA ARG A 102 -4.36 -9.58 -10.58
C ARG A 102 -3.85 -10.94 -10.11
N LEU A 103 -3.00 -10.97 -9.07
CA LEU A 103 -2.46 -12.20 -8.49
C LEU A 103 -3.55 -13.08 -7.87
N LEU A 104 -4.51 -12.47 -7.15
CA LEU A 104 -5.66 -13.16 -6.60
C LEU A 104 -6.52 -13.80 -7.70
N LEU A 105 -6.83 -13.08 -8.79
CA LEU A 105 -7.63 -13.62 -9.88
C LEU A 105 -6.91 -14.74 -10.64
N GLN A 106 -5.58 -14.66 -10.77
CA GLN A 106 -4.78 -15.78 -11.29
C GLN A 106 -4.88 -17.02 -10.40
N ALA A 107 -4.83 -16.85 -9.07
CA ALA A 107 -5.01 -17.96 -8.14
C ALA A 107 -6.43 -18.56 -8.21
N ILE A 108 -7.46 -17.72 -8.36
CA ILE A 108 -8.85 -18.19 -8.54
C ILE A 108 -8.98 -19.00 -9.82
N LEU A 109 -8.43 -18.51 -10.94
CA LEU A 109 -8.42 -19.22 -12.21
C LEU A 109 -7.70 -20.58 -12.07
N ALA A 110 -6.52 -20.62 -11.45
CA ALA A 110 -5.77 -21.85 -11.23
C ALA A 110 -6.53 -22.86 -10.34
N HIS A 111 -7.22 -22.37 -9.30
CA HIS A 111 -7.91 -23.22 -8.33
C HIS A 111 -9.31 -23.69 -8.77
N THR A 112 -10.00 -22.91 -9.60
CA THR A 112 -11.41 -23.15 -9.98
C THR A 112 -11.64 -23.39 -11.46
N GLY A 113 -10.68 -23.03 -12.31
CA GLY A 113 -10.87 -22.98 -13.77
C GLY A 113 -11.75 -21.82 -14.25
N GLN A 114 -12.25 -20.97 -13.34
CA GLN A 114 -13.11 -19.85 -13.68
C GLN A 114 -12.31 -18.55 -13.82
N GLU A 115 -12.46 -17.90 -14.96
CA GLU A 115 -11.96 -16.55 -15.19
C GLU A 115 -12.94 -15.52 -14.62
N ILE A 116 -12.42 -14.59 -13.82
CA ILE A 116 -13.21 -13.47 -13.27
C ILE A 116 -12.82 -12.21 -14.03
N PRO A 117 -13.75 -11.59 -14.79
CA PRO A 117 -13.46 -10.35 -15.51
C PRO A 117 -13.03 -9.26 -14.54
N CYS A 118 -11.95 -8.54 -14.87
CA CYS A 118 -11.50 -7.38 -14.11
C CYS A 118 -11.20 -6.23 -15.07
N ARG A 119 -11.72 -5.04 -14.78
CA ARG A 119 -11.52 -3.84 -15.58
C ARG A 119 -11.05 -2.69 -14.69
N VAL A 120 -9.89 -2.12 -15.01
CA VAL A 120 -9.43 -0.88 -14.38
C VAL A 120 -10.02 0.29 -15.16
N ARG A 121 -10.82 1.12 -14.51
CA ARG A 121 -11.46 2.28 -15.17
C ARG A 121 -10.65 3.55 -15.02
N ARG A 122 -10.24 3.86 -13.79
CA ARG A 122 -9.48 5.07 -13.47
C ARG A 122 -8.46 4.85 -12.37
N MET A 123 -7.31 5.48 -12.54
CA MET A 123 -6.27 5.59 -11.53
C MET A 123 -5.87 7.05 -11.40
N CYS A 124 -5.44 7.45 -10.20
CA CYS A 124 -5.05 8.82 -9.91
C CYS A 124 -3.86 8.84 -8.97
N ASP A 125 -2.91 9.73 -9.25
CA ASP A 125 -1.80 10.03 -8.35
C ASP A 125 -1.22 11.40 -8.68
N VAL A 126 -0.75 12.13 -7.66
CA VAL A 126 -0.13 13.45 -7.80
C VAL A 126 1.37 13.37 -8.11
N ASP A 127 2.01 12.26 -7.79
CA ASP A 127 3.42 12.04 -8.08
C ASP A 127 3.62 11.66 -9.55
N LYS A 128 4.47 12.42 -10.25
CA LYS A 128 4.76 12.20 -11.68
C LYS A 128 5.39 10.85 -11.97
N THR A 129 6.12 10.29 -11.01
CA THR A 129 6.72 8.96 -11.18
C THR A 129 5.64 7.88 -11.08
N SER A 130 4.76 7.98 -10.09
CA SER A 130 3.57 7.11 -10.00
C SER A 130 2.75 7.22 -11.29
N GLN A 131 2.44 8.42 -11.76
CA GLN A 131 1.72 8.64 -13.04
C GLN A 131 2.40 7.93 -14.22
N HIS A 132 3.72 7.96 -14.32
CA HIS A 132 4.46 7.24 -15.35
C HIS A 132 4.24 5.72 -15.29
N VAL A 133 4.27 5.14 -14.09
CA VAL A 133 3.97 3.72 -13.86
C VAL A 133 2.53 3.39 -14.23
N LEU A 134 1.57 4.23 -13.83
CA LEU A 134 0.13 4.04 -14.13
C LEU A 134 -0.16 4.12 -15.64
N LEU A 135 0.49 5.03 -16.37
CA LEU A 135 0.40 5.12 -17.82
C LEU A 135 0.96 3.88 -18.51
N HIS A 136 2.08 3.35 -18.01
CA HIS A 136 2.65 2.08 -18.50
C HIS A 136 1.68 0.92 -18.28
N LEU A 137 1.09 0.80 -17.07
CA LEU A 137 0.12 -0.25 -16.75
C LEU A 137 -1.13 -0.14 -17.63
N SER A 138 -1.69 1.07 -17.80
CA SER A 138 -2.84 1.29 -18.69
C SER A 138 -2.56 0.79 -20.11
N ARG A 139 -1.42 1.15 -20.70
CA ARG A 139 -1.07 0.71 -22.06
C ARG A 139 -0.82 -0.78 -22.19
N THR A 140 -0.15 -1.38 -21.21
CA THR A 140 0.33 -2.77 -21.30
C THR A 140 -0.67 -3.80 -20.81
N GLN A 141 -1.60 -3.43 -19.93
CA GLN A 141 -2.57 -4.34 -19.35
C GLN A 141 -4.02 -4.00 -19.70
N ASP A 142 -4.34 -2.72 -19.95
CA ASP A 142 -5.71 -2.28 -20.24
C ASP A 142 -5.89 -1.83 -21.69
N SER A 143 -4.94 -2.15 -22.58
CA SER A 143 -4.92 -1.68 -23.97
C SER A 143 -5.05 -0.14 -24.11
N GLY A 144 -4.66 0.59 -23.05
CA GLY A 144 -4.77 2.03 -22.97
C GLY A 144 -6.15 2.58 -22.60
N GLU A 145 -7.13 1.74 -22.24
CA GLU A 145 -8.50 2.15 -21.90
C GLU A 145 -8.63 2.78 -20.51
N ALA A 146 -7.76 2.39 -19.56
CA ALA A 146 -7.82 2.90 -18.19
C ALA A 146 -7.35 4.36 -18.14
N CYS A 147 -8.20 5.24 -17.60
CA CYS A 147 -7.85 6.65 -17.42
C CYS A 147 -6.79 6.83 -16.32
N VAL A 148 -5.88 7.79 -16.53
CA VAL A 148 -4.91 8.22 -15.52
C VAL A 148 -5.08 9.71 -15.29
N PHE A 149 -5.47 10.09 -14.07
CA PHE A 149 -5.70 11.48 -13.68
C PHE A 149 -4.55 12.00 -12.79
N PRO A 150 -4.18 13.29 -12.91
CA PRO A 150 -3.01 13.82 -12.21
C PRO A 150 -3.28 14.28 -10.78
N ASP A 151 -4.53 14.58 -10.41
CA ASP A 151 -4.85 15.12 -9.09
C ASP A 151 -6.31 14.82 -8.75
N ILE A 152 -6.57 14.25 -7.58
CA ILE A 152 -7.92 13.95 -7.09
C ILE A 152 -8.75 15.22 -6.93
N ARG A 153 -8.14 16.37 -6.64
CA ARG A 153 -8.88 17.63 -6.48
C ARG A 153 -9.53 18.08 -7.77
N GLN A 154 -8.89 17.81 -8.91
CA GLN A 154 -9.42 18.13 -10.24
C GLN A 154 -10.62 17.26 -10.62
N GLN A 155 -10.92 16.23 -9.83
CA GLN A 155 -12.05 15.34 -10.01
C GLN A 155 -13.33 15.84 -9.34
N LEU A 156 -13.24 16.91 -8.54
CA LEU A 156 -14.39 17.54 -7.90
C LEU A 156 -15.05 18.58 -8.82
N HIS A 157 -16.32 18.87 -8.59
CA HIS A 157 -17.01 19.98 -9.25
C HIS A 157 -16.27 21.30 -8.99
N LEU A 158 -16.23 22.21 -9.98
CA LEU A 158 -15.46 23.47 -9.88
C LEU A 158 -15.81 24.32 -8.65
N SER A 159 -17.09 24.36 -8.25
CA SER A 159 -17.50 25.07 -7.04
C SER A 159 -16.92 24.45 -5.77
N ALA A 160 -16.83 23.12 -5.70
CA ALA A 160 -16.21 22.41 -4.59
C ALA A 160 -14.70 22.67 -4.54
N GLN A 161 -14.03 22.65 -5.70
CA GLN A 161 -12.60 22.99 -5.80
C GLN A 161 -12.33 24.39 -5.23
N LYS A 162 -13.10 25.40 -5.68
CA LYS A 162 -12.95 26.78 -5.19
C LYS A 162 -13.17 26.91 -3.69
N PHE A 163 -14.15 26.21 -3.14
CA PHE A 163 -14.40 26.20 -1.71
C PHE A 163 -13.19 25.63 -0.96
N LEU A 164 -12.74 24.43 -1.35
CA LEU A 164 -11.60 23.78 -0.70
C LEU A 164 -10.29 24.59 -0.82
N GLU A 165 -10.07 25.26 -1.95
CA GLU A 165 -8.95 26.19 -2.10
C GLU A 165 -9.05 27.38 -1.15
N SER A 166 -10.25 27.91 -0.93
CA SER A 166 -10.48 29.02 0.02
C SER A 166 -10.32 28.62 1.49
N CYS A 167 -10.57 27.35 1.82
CA CYS A 167 -10.37 26.80 3.16
C CYS A 167 -8.93 26.32 3.40
N ALA A 168 -8.08 26.26 2.37
CA ALA A 168 -6.72 25.74 2.53
C ALA A 168 -5.89 26.63 3.47
N PRO A 169 -5.15 26.05 4.43
CA PRO A 169 -4.39 26.84 5.39
C PRO A 169 -3.28 27.63 4.70
N ALA A 170 -3.11 28.89 5.09
CA ALA A 170 -2.07 29.75 4.56
C ALA A 170 -0.65 29.18 4.82
N PRO A 171 0.33 29.45 3.94
CA PRO A 171 1.73 29.10 4.20
C PRO A 171 2.20 29.71 5.54
N GLY A 172 2.69 28.87 6.45
CA GLY A 172 3.12 29.30 7.78
C GLY A 172 2.04 29.30 8.86
N ALA A 173 0.79 28.97 8.54
CA ALA A 173 -0.27 28.76 9.53
C ALA A 173 0.19 27.80 10.64
N SER A 174 -0.23 28.09 11.87
CA SER A 174 0.03 27.26 13.05
C SER A 174 -0.61 25.88 12.93
N SER A 175 -0.15 24.93 13.75
CA SER A 175 -0.73 23.58 13.75
C SER A 175 -2.23 23.58 14.09
N LEU A 176 -2.67 24.52 14.94
CA LEU A 176 -4.08 24.65 15.35
C LEU A 176 -4.93 25.20 14.19
N GLU A 177 -4.48 26.26 13.52
CA GLU A 177 -5.19 26.83 12.36
C GLU A 177 -5.30 25.82 11.22
N ARG A 178 -4.24 25.06 10.94
CA ARG A 178 -4.28 23.97 9.94
C ARG A 178 -5.34 22.93 10.29
N MET A 179 -5.39 22.52 11.57
CA MET A 179 -6.38 21.56 12.04
C MET A 179 -7.80 22.09 11.84
N GLN A 180 -8.05 23.36 12.18
CA GLN A 180 -9.36 24.00 11.99
C GLN A 180 -9.76 24.09 10.51
N CYS A 181 -8.85 24.50 9.63
CA CYS A 181 -9.08 24.51 8.19
C CYS A 181 -9.46 23.11 7.66
N TYR A 182 -8.74 22.07 8.08
CA TYR A 182 -9.04 20.71 7.64
C TYR A 182 -10.34 20.15 8.22
N GLU A 183 -10.70 20.54 9.45
CA GLU A 183 -11.98 20.19 10.07
C GLU A 183 -13.15 20.82 9.31
N GLU A 184 -13.04 22.11 8.93
CA GLU A 184 -14.02 22.81 8.10
C GLU A 184 -14.16 22.17 6.71
N MET A 185 -13.03 21.81 6.07
CA MET A 185 -13.04 21.09 4.79
C MET A 185 -13.74 19.72 4.91
N SER A 186 -13.45 18.98 5.98
CA SER A 186 -14.06 17.67 6.23
C SER A 186 -15.57 17.80 6.41
N GLN A 187 -16.01 18.71 7.28
CA GLN A 187 -17.43 18.95 7.53
C GLN A 187 -18.17 19.34 6.24
N TRP A 188 -17.60 20.25 5.45
CA TRP A 188 -18.21 20.65 4.19
C TRP A 188 -18.32 19.50 3.20
N LEU A 189 -17.28 18.65 3.10
CA LEU A 189 -17.30 17.46 2.23
C LEU A 189 -18.31 16.42 2.68
N ASP A 190 -18.53 16.26 3.99
CA ASP A 190 -19.58 15.37 4.51
C ASP A 190 -20.98 15.86 4.12
N GLU A 191 -21.19 17.19 4.16
CA GLU A 191 -22.47 17.82 3.81
C GLU A 191 -22.71 17.91 2.29
N ASN A 192 -21.65 18.01 1.47
CA ASN A 192 -21.72 18.35 0.04
C ASN A 192 -21.12 17.31 -0.91
N GLY A 193 -20.54 16.22 -0.38
CA GLY A 193 -19.76 15.25 -1.14
C GLY A 193 -20.51 14.60 -2.30
N SER A 194 -21.81 14.38 -2.13
CA SER A 194 -22.68 13.73 -3.12
C SER A 194 -22.74 14.49 -4.46
N TRP A 195 -22.75 15.82 -4.43
CA TRP A 195 -22.71 16.63 -5.65
C TRP A 195 -21.29 17.11 -5.99
N ALA A 196 -20.41 17.24 -4.98
CA ALA A 196 -19.01 17.60 -5.19
C ALA A 196 -18.30 16.57 -6.08
N VAL A 197 -18.68 15.29 -5.98
CA VAL A 197 -18.20 14.18 -6.83
C VAL A 197 -19.22 13.91 -7.94
N CYS A 198 -19.46 14.91 -8.81
CA CYS A 198 -20.47 14.81 -9.88
C CYS A 198 -20.12 13.70 -10.90
N GLN A 199 -21.11 12.90 -11.29
CA GLN A 199 -20.96 11.79 -12.26
C GLN A 199 -20.59 12.25 -13.67
N ASP A 200 -21.02 13.46 -14.03
CA ASP A 200 -20.77 14.03 -15.36
C ASP A 200 -19.52 14.91 -15.40
N HIS A 201 -18.81 15.05 -14.27
CA HIS A 201 -17.61 15.87 -14.20
C HIS A 201 -16.50 15.27 -15.06
N ARG A 202 -15.87 16.15 -15.85
CA ARG A 202 -14.78 15.80 -16.75
C ARG A 202 -13.49 16.49 -16.33
N THR A 203 -12.39 15.77 -16.46
CA THR A 203 -11.05 16.31 -16.21
C THR A 203 -10.04 15.73 -17.19
N HIS A 204 -8.92 16.42 -17.35
CA HIS A 204 -7.90 16.05 -18.31
C HIS A 204 -7.26 14.71 -17.94
N CYS A 205 -7.41 13.72 -18.83
CA CYS A 205 -6.81 12.40 -18.68
C CYS A 205 -5.43 12.35 -19.34
N LEU A 206 -4.41 12.00 -18.57
CA LEU A 206 -3.03 11.86 -19.05
C LEU A 206 -2.87 10.73 -20.08
N GLN A 207 -3.71 9.70 -19.98
CA GLN A 207 -3.67 8.55 -20.89
C GLN A 207 -4.29 8.88 -22.26
N HIS A 208 -5.43 9.56 -22.28
CA HIS A 208 -6.17 9.85 -23.52
C HIS A 208 -5.85 11.22 -24.13
N GLY A 209 -5.20 12.13 -23.40
CA GLY A 209 -4.89 13.48 -23.87
C GLY A 209 -6.11 14.38 -24.06
N GLN A 210 -7.25 14.03 -23.45
CA GLN A 210 -8.51 14.76 -23.56
C GLN A 210 -9.28 14.72 -22.23
N ASP A 211 -10.36 15.50 -22.13
CA ASP A 211 -11.20 15.54 -20.93
C ASP A 211 -12.13 14.32 -20.88
N CYS A 212 -11.83 13.41 -19.96
CA CYS A 212 -12.59 12.19 -19.73
C CYS A 212 -13.54 12.35 -18.54
N VAL A 213 -14.66 11.62 -18.57
CA VAL A 213 -15.59 11.56 -17.44
C VAL A 213 -14.91 10.82 -16.29
N VAL A 214 -14.87 11.46 -15.11
CA VAL A 214 -14.20 10.90 -13.94
C VAL A 214 -15.03 9.75 -13.36
N ASN A 215 -16.32 10.00 -13.14
CA ASN A 215 -17.22 9.08 -12.46
C ASN A 215 -18.31 8.61 -13.43
N ALA A 216 -17.86 8.10 -14.59
CA ALA A 216 -18.75 7.65 -15.64
C ALA A 216 -19.85 6.75 -15.06
N ARG A 217 -21.10 7.08 -15.41
CA ARG A 217 -22.23 6.21 -15.07
C ARG A 217 -21.94 4.82 -15.57
N ARG A 218 -22.30 3.85 -14.74
CA ARG A 218 -22.16 2.44 -15.07
C ARG A 218 -23.35 2.09 -15.96
N ASP A 219 -23.28 2.46 -17.23
CA ASP A 219 -24.39 2.25 -18.18
C ASP A 219 -24.68 0.75 -18.41
N ASP A 220 -23.81 -0.15 -17.91
CA ASP A 220 -24.03 -1.60 -17.83
C ASP A 220 -24.44 -2.01 -16.39
N ASP A 221 -25.75 -1.98 -16.10
CA ASP A 221 -26.42 -2.29 -14.81
C ASP A 221 -26.29 -3.76 -14.33
N LYS A 222 -25.06 -4.28 -14.20
CA LYS A 222 -24.77 -5.52 -13.44
C LYS A 222 -23.60 -5.41 -12.47
N VAL A 223 -22.96 -4.23 -12.37
CA VAL A 223 -21.72 -4.07 -11.61
C VAL A 223 -21.89 -3.17 -10.37
N LEU A 224 -22.15 -3.83 -9.24
CA LEU A 224 -21.61 -3.62 -7.89
C LEU A 224 -21.48 -2.18 -7.35
N ILE A 225 -22.57 -1.52 -6.98
CA ILE A 225 -22.51 -0.29 -6.17
C ILE A 225 -22.36 -0.69 -4.69
N ILE A 226 -21.21 -0.35 -4.09
CA ILE A 226 -20.83 -0.76 -2.71
C ILE A 226 -21.83 -0.29 -1.64
N ASN A 227 -22.68 0.72 -1.91
CA ASN A 227 -23.43 1.38 -0.84
C ASN A 227 -24.89 0.94 -0.66
N GLU A 228 -25.51 0.25 -1.63
CA GLU A 228 -26.90 -0.24 -1.47
C GLU A 228 -27.06 -1.74 -1.70
N GLU A 229 -26.17 -2.34 -2.51
CA GLU A 229 -26.26 -3.73 -2.90
C GLU A 229 -25.32 -4.65 -2.13
N LEU A 230 -24.35 -4.12 -1.37
CA LEU A 230 -23.42 -4.94 -0.59
C LEU A 230 -23.73 -4.89 0.89
N VAL A 231 -23.78 -6.07 1.50
CA VAL A 231 -24.02 -6.21 2.93
C VAL A 231 -22.87 -6.97 3.54
N TRP A 232 -22.25 -6.38 4.55
CA TRP A 232 -21.32 -7.06 5.43
C TRP A 232 -22.07 -8.10 6.26
N VAL A 233 -21.67 -9.37 6.15
CA VAL A 233 -22.21 -10.51 6.91
C VAL A 233 -21.18 -11.12 7.86
N GLY A 234 -20.01 -10.48 7.99
CA GLY A 234 -18.96 -10.88 8.91
C GLY A 234 -19.19 -10.38 10.34
N PRO A 235 -18.16 -10.50 11.20
CA PRO A 235 -18.23 -10.01 12.58
C PRO A 235 -18.41 -8.49 12.68
N ASN A 236 -19.06 -8.02 13.73
CA ASN A 236 -19.43 -6.59 13.87
C ASN A 236 -18.52 -5.82 14.85
N THR A 237 -17.52 -6.48 15.45
CA THR A 237 -16.55 -5.86 16.36
C THR A 237 -15.14 -5.97 15.81
N THR A 238 -14.29 -4.98 16.14
CA THR A 238 -12.89 -4.96 15.66
C THR A 238 -12.11 -6.16 16.19
N GLU A 239 -12.37 -6.57 17.43
CA GLU A 239 -11.74 -7.70 18.09
C GLU A 239 -12.09 -9.03 17.42
N GLU A 240 -13.35 -9.21 17.03
CA GLU A 240 -13.78 -10.42 16.32
C GLU A 240 -13.26 -10.46 14.88
N ILE A 241 -13.23 -9.31 14.20
CA ILE A 241 -12.62 -9.17 12.87
C ILE A 241 -11.15 -9.57 12.95
N GLN A 242 -10.38 -8.97 13.87
CA GLN A 242 -8.96 -9.27 14.05
C GLN A 242 -8.75 -10.75 14.36
N ARG A 243 -9.52 -11.32 15.30
CA ARG A 243 -9.43 -12.74 15.65
C ARG A 243 -9.71 -13.65 14.46
N GLN A 244 -10.79 -13.39 13.70
CA GLN A 244 -11.14 -14.21 12.54
C GLN A 244 -10.10 -14.06 11.42
N PHE A 245 -9.61 -12.85 11.19
CA PHE A 245 -8.54 -12.57 10.23
C PHE A 245 -7.25 -13.33 10.60
N ASP A 246 -6.83 -13.26 11.86
CA ASP A 246 -5.65 -13.98 12.35
C ASP A 246 -5.82 -15.49 12.24
N CYS A 247 -7.01 -16.03 12.55
CA CYS A 247 -7.29 -17.45 12.38
C CYS A 247 -7.09 -17.93 10.92
N LEU A 248 -7.33 -17.07 9.94
CA LEU A 248 -7.19 -17.41 8.51
C LEU A 248 -5.76 -17.20 8.00
N PHE A 249 -5.16 -16.06 8.35
CA PHE A 249 -3.96 -15.56 7.66
C PHE A 249 -2.72 -15.45 8.54
N ALA A 250 -2.85 -15.45 9.88
CA ALA A 250 -1.67 -15.36 10.73
C ALA A 250 -0.79 -16.61 10.57
N LYS A 251 0.50 -16.37 10.35
CA LYS A 251 1.54 -17.39 10.27
C LYS A 251 2.73 -16.97 11.11
N ARG A 252 3.48 -17.94 11.63
CA ARG A 252 4.76 -17.69 12.28
C ARG A 252 5.82 -17.35 11.24
N CYS A 253 6.60 -16.30 11.45
CA CYS A 253 7.78 -16.04 10.63
C CYS A 253 8.84 -17.11 10.92
N VAL A 254 9.18 -17.94 9.92
CA VAL A 254 10.15 -19.05 10.07
C VAL A 254 11.42 -18.86 9.23
N VAL A 255 11.46 -17.82 8.40
CA VAL A 255 12.61 -17.42 7.59
C VAL A 255 13.05 -16.03 7.98
N SER A 256 14.36 -15.76 7.89
CA SER A 256 14.86 -14.40 8.03
C SER A 256 14.70 -13.59 6.75
N GLY A 257 14.79 -12.27 6.90
CA GLY A 257 14.79 -11.31 5.81
C GLY A 257 15.99 -11.45 4.87
N GLN A 258 17.00 -12.27 5.22
CA GLN A 258 18.11 -12.57 4.33
C GLN A 258 17.62 -13.19 3.01
N LEU A 259 16.49 -13.89 3.05
CA LEU A 259 15.83 -14.46 1.89
C LEU A 259 15.52 -13.43 0.79
N PHE A 260 15.40 -12.14 1.12
CA PHE A 260 15.13 -11.10 0.12
C PHE A 260 16.39 -10.55 -0.55
N PHE A 261 17.61 -10.83 -0.06
CA PHE A 261 18.87 -10.37 -0.67
C PHE A 261 19.23 -11.24 -1.87
N GLN A 262 18.49 -11.06 -2.95
CA GLN A 262 18.49 -11.91 -4.14
C GLN A 262 19.39 -11.35 -5.25
N ALA A 263 19.80 -10.09 -5.17
CA ALA A 263 20.77 -9.53 -6.12
C ALA A 263 22.05 -10.39 -6.23
N ASP A 264 22.47 -10.64 -7.47
CA ASP A 264 23.73 -11.30 -7.75
C ASP A 264 24.93 -10.37 -7.51
N ASP A 265 26.11 -10.98 -7.33
CA ASP A 265 27.32 -10.24 -6.99
C ASP A 265 27.72 -9.24 -8.10
N ALA A 266 27.42 -9.55 -9.36
CA ALA A 266 27.70 -8.68 -10.50
C ALA A 266 26.87 -7.38 -10.46
N SER A 267 25.58 -7.50 -10.14
CA SER A 267 24.66 -6.37 -9.99
C SER A 267 25.05 -5.49 -8.80
N ILE A 268 25.44 -6.11 -7.68
CA ILE A 268 25.97 -5.40 -6.51
C ILE A 268 27.27 -4.66 -6.86
N GLU A 269 28.16 -5.31 -7.61
CA GLU A 269 29.43 -4.74 -8.05
C GLU A 269 29.23 -3.53 -8.98
N GLU A 270 28.34 -3.65 -9.98
CA GLU A 270 28.01 -2.56 -10.89
C GLU A 270 27.44 -1.34 -10.14
N TRP A 271 26.48 -1.60 -9.26
CA TRP A 271 25.89 -0.58 -8.40
C TRP A 271 26.95 0.11 -7.53
N ALA A 272 27.83 -0.68 -6.93
CA ALA A 272 28.91 -0.16 -6.09
C ALA A 272 29.89 0.70 -6.87
N LYS A 273 30.30 0.28 -8.07
CA LYS A 273 31.12 1.07 -9.00
C LYS A 273 30.44 2.39 -9.34
N ALA A 274 29.14 2.37 -9.64
CA ALA A 274 28.38 3.58 -9.96
C ALA A 274 28.34 4.55 -8.76
N ARG A 275 28.14 4.05 -7.54
CA ARG A 275 28.20 4.86 -6.30
C ARG A 275 29.60 5.39 -6.00
N ALA A 276 30.64 4.59 -6.16
CA ALA A 276 32.03 5.00 -5.92
C ALA A 276 32.45 6.13 -6.88
N ARG A 277 32.08 6.01 -8.18
CA ARG A 277 32.30 7.06 -9.18
C ARG A 277 31.63 8.37 -8.80
N LYS A 278 30.36 8.34 -8.37
CA LYS A 278 29.62 9.53 -7.89
C LYS A 278 30.29 10.20 -6.69
N ARG A 279 31.14 9.49 -5.96
CA ARG A 279 31.89 9.99 -4.80
C ARG A 279 33.34 10.33 -5.12
N MET A 280 33.72 10.33 -6.39
CA MET A 280 35.09 10.60 -6.86
C MET A 280 36.14 9.67 -6.21
N ARG A 281 35.75 8.43 -5.89
CA ARG A 281 36.68 7.41 -5.40
C ARG A 281 37.09 6.51 -6.56
N VAL A 282 38.38 6.51 -6.87
CA VAL A 282 38.98 5.62 -7.87
C VAL A 282 39.62 4.44 -7.12
N ARG A 283 39.11 3.24 -7.33
CA ARG A 283 39.68 2.00 -6.79
C ARG A 283 40.10 1.07 -7.92
N SER A 284 41.15 0.29 -7.68
CA SER A 284 41.46 -0.91 -8.46
C SER A 284 40.36 -1.96 -8.22
N SER A 285 39.94 -2.65 -9.28
CA SER A 285 38.71 -3.48 -9.31
C SER A 285 38.74 -4.76 -8.48
N GLN A 286 39.68 -4.93 -7.54
CA GLN A 286 40.00 -6.26 -7.00
C GLN A 286 39.25 -6.63 -5.70
N ASP A 287 38.57 -5.72 -5.00
CA ASP A 287 37.89 -6.01 -3.72
C ASP A 287 36.47 -5.41 -3.65
N LEU A 288 35.53 -5.90 -4.47
CA LEU A 288 34.18 -5.33 -4.57
C LEU A 288 33.07 -6.13 -3.86
N VAL A 289 33.42 -7.15 -3.06
CA VAL A 289 32.45 -7.90 -2.23
C VAL A 289 32.90 -7.87 -0.77
N GLY A 290 31.92 -7.84 0.15
CA GLY A 290 32.14 -7.90 1.59
C GLY A 290 32.41 -6.54 2.27
N PRO A 291 32.94 -6.52 3.49
CA PRO A 291 33.11 -5.30 4.29
C PRO A 291 33.94 -4.20 3.63
N GLY A 292 34.84 -4.56 2.71
CA GLY A 292 35.64 -3.62 1.91
C GLY A 292 34.79 -2.77 0.97
N LEU A 293 33.67 -3.31 0.47
CA LEU A 293 32.71 -2.61 -0.40
C LEU A 293 32.04 -1.45 0.32
N TRP A 294 31.66 -1.66 1.57
CA TRP A 294 30.94 -0.67 2.38
C TRP A 294 31.73 0.62 2.52
N GLN A 295 33.05 0.51 2.67
CA GLN A 295 33.92 1.66 2.78
C GLN A 295 33.80 2.60 1.57
N ASP A 296 33.49 2.07 0.38
CA ASP A 296 33.36 2.84 -0.85
C ASP A 296 31.96 3.44 -1.03
N VAL A 297 30.94 2.63 -0.76
CA VAL A 297 29.54 2.93 -1.12
C VAL A 297 28.74 3.60 0.01
N LEU A 298 29.20 3.51 1.26
CA LEU A 298 28.54 4.08 2.43
C LEU A 298 29.21 5.37 2.91
N THR A 299 28.41 6.32 3.40
CA THR A 299 28.94 7.59 3.93
C THR A 299 29.72 7.32 5.23
N PRO A 300 30.61 8.23 5.67
CA PRO A 300 31.27 8.10 6.97
C PRO A 300 30.27 7.91 8.13
N ALA A 301 29.13 8.61 8.10
CA ALA A 301 28.07 8.46 9.10
C ALA A 301 27.41 7.07 9.07
N GLN A 302 27.14 6.53 7.88
CA GLN A 302 26.61 5.17 7.71
C GLN A 302 27.60 4.11 8.22
N LEU A 303 28.89 4.26 7.92
CA LEU A 303 29.94 3.36 8.42
C LEU A 303 30.04 3.39 9.95
N GLN A 304 29.95 4.58 10.55
CA GLN A 304 29.92 4.72 12.01
C GLN A 304 28.72 3.98 12.62
N ARG A 305 27.53 4.12 12.02
CA ARG A 305 26.32 3.42 12.48
C ARG A 305 26.46 1.91 12.35
N ILE A 306 27.01 1.40 11.24
CA ILE A 306 27.28 -0.03 11.05
C ILE A 306 28.22 -0.57 12.14
N ASN A 307 29.28 0.18 12.49
CA ASN A 307 30.17 -0.25 13.57
C ASN A 307 29.44 -0.31 14.92
N ASN A 308 28.54 0.63 15.21
CA ASN A 308 27.70 0.56 16.42
C ASN A 308 26.77 -0.65 16.38
N TYR A 309 26.18 -0.98 15.23
CA TYR A 309 25.35 -2.16 15.08
C TYR A 309 26.13 -3.47 15.25
N ARG A 310 27.40 -3.54 14.83
CA ARG A 310 28.25 -4.72 15.08
C ARG A 310 28.43 -4.98 16.58
N THR A 311 28.59 -3.93 17.38
CA THR A 311 28.62 -4.08 18.84
C THR A 311 27.30 -4.63 19.37
N LEU A 312 26.16 -4.17 18.85
CA LEU A 312 24.85 -4.71 19.22
C LEU A 312 24.65 -6.16 18.75
N GLN A 313 25.14 -6.52 17.57
CA GLN A 313 25.06 -7.87 17.03
C GLN A 313 25.70 -8.88 17.98
N LEU A 314 26.86 -8.58 18.56
CA LEU A 314 27.50 -9.45 19.55
C LEU A 314 26.63 -9.74 20.78
N HIS A 315 25.74 -8.81 21.14
CA HIS A 315 24.82 -8.96 22.28
C HIS A 315 23.45 -9.51 21.89
N ARG A 316 23.08 -9.48 20.60
CA ARG A 316 21.73 -9.79 20.09
C ARG A 316 21.69 -10.95 19.10
N ALA A 317 22.82 -11.46 18.65
CA ALA A 317 22.93 -12.52 17.65
C ALA A 317 22.55 -13.91 18.19
N SER A 318 21.63 -13.99 19.15
CA SER A 318 20.99 -15.23 19.57
C SER A 318 19.93 -15.73 18.58
N LEU A 319 20.04 -15.34 17.30
CA LEU A 319 19.16 -15.77 16.23
C LEU A 319 19.89 -16.87 15.46
N ASP A 320 19.26 -18.05 15.38
CA ASP A 320 19.88 -19.33 14.99
C ASP A 320 20.52 -19.36 13.59
N ASP A 321 20.24 -18.36 12.73
CA ASP A 321 20.73 -18.29 11.35
C ASP A 321 21.80 -17.21 11.11
N GLY A 322 22.17 -16.44 12.14
CA GLY A 322 23.15 -15.36 12.03
C GLY A 322 22.69 -14.14 11.22
N CYS A 323 21.42 -14.06 10.81
CA CYS A 323 20.88 -12.91 10.10
C CYS A 323 20.80 -11.69 11.02
N PHE A 324 21.37 -10.57 10.59
CA PHE A 324 21.29 -9.31 11.33
C PHE A 324 21.21 -8.13 10.37
N ILE A 325 19.98 -7.79 9.99
CA ILE A 325 19.68 -6.73 9.04
C ILE A 325 19.59 -5.40 9.79
N VAL A 326 20.16 -4.36 9.19
CA VAL A 326 20.17 -3.00 9.75
C VAL A 326 19.83 -1.98 8.67
N ASP A 327 19.21 -0.88 9.07
CA ASP A 327 19.18 0.34 8.25
C ASP A 327 20.38 1.23 8.62
N ALA A 328 21.35 1.35 7.72
CA ALA A 328 22.54 2.18 7.94
C ALA A 328 22.22 3.69 7.98
N ASP A 329 21.00 4.10 7.63
CA ASP A 329 20.55 5.49 7.77
C ASP A 329 19.89 5.79 9.12
N HIS A 330 19.56 4.76 9.91
CA HIS A 330 18.99 4.89 11.25
C HIS A 330 20.03 4.64 12.35
N TRP A 331 19.94 5.37 13.46
CA TRP A 331 20.86 5.17 14.57
C TRP A 331 20.44 3.99 15.44
N ALA A 332 21.42 3.16 15.82
CA ALA A 332 21.25 1.97 16.63
C ALA A 332 20.49 2.16 17.96
N HIS A 333 20.56 3.37 18.53
CA HIS A 333 19.90 3.74 19.79
C HIS A 333 18.69 4.66 19.60
N SER A 334 18.34 5.00 18.36
CA SER A 334 17.13 5.77 18.10
C SER A 334 15.88 4.92 18.38
N PRO A 335 14.79 5.53 18.86
CA PRO A 335 13.51 4.85 18.99
C PRO A 335 13.08 4.20 17.65
N GLY A 336 12.45 3.03 17.73
CA GLY A 336 11.94 2.28 16.58
C GLY A 336 12.74 1.03 16.22
N PRO A 337 12.23 0.22 15.27
CA PRO A 337 12.92 -0.97 14.78
C PRO A 337 14.18 -0.54 14.01
N SER A 338 15.36 -0.88 14.53
CA SER A 338 16.65 -0.44 13.99
C SER A 338 17.50 -1.59 13.45
N SER A 339 17.29 -2.80 13.96
CA SER A 339 18.04 -3.99 13.61
C SER A 339 17.28 -5.26 13.96
N GLY A 340 17.43 -6.34 13.20
CA GLY A 340 16.87 -7.63 13.55
C GLY A 340 16.95 -8.66 12.42
N PRO A 341 16.26 -9.80 12.55
CA PRO A 341 16.21 -10.82 11.50
C PRO A 341 15.29 -10.44 10.35
N HIS A 342 14.41 -9.45 10.52
CA HIS A 342 13.37 -9.12 9.55
C HIS A 342 13.83 -8.05 8.57
N PHE A 343 13.41 -8.19 7.32
CA PHE A 343 13.68 -7.19 6.29
C PHE A 343 12.78 -5.97 6.52
N PRO A 344 13.33 -4.74 6.67
CA PRO A 344 12.51 -3.57 6.88
C PRO A 344 11.84 -3.14 5.58
N THR A 345 10.52 -2.99 5.61
CA THR A 345 9.69 -2.56 4.49
C THR A 345 9.18 -1.13 4.68
N LEU A 346 8.61 -0.54 3.63
CA LEU A 346 8.01 0.80 3.66
C LEU A 346 8.98 1.95 4.03
N LEU A 347 10.27 1.68 3.84
CA LEU A 347 11.34 2.64 4.04
C LEU A 347 11.48 3.53 2.78
N ARG A 348 11.02 4.78 2.86
CA ARG A 348 11.20 5.80 1.80
C ARG A 348 12.67 6.17 1.60
N HIS A 349 13.47 6.03 2.65
CA HIS A 349 14.90 6.27 2.70
C HIS A 349 15.53 5.12 3.48
N GLY A 350 16.81 4.84 3.24
CA GLY A 350 17.50 3.81 4.00
C GLY A 350 18.46 3.03 3.14
N THR A 351 19.54 2.58 3.75
CA THR A 351 20.52 1.70 3.13
C THR A 351 20.52 0.44 3.96
N ILE A 352 19.76 -0.56 3.50
CA ILE A 352 19.55 -1.81 4.22
C ILE A 352 20.75 -2.71 3.97
N VAL A 353 21.32 -3.22 5.06
CA VAL A 353 22.53 -4.06 5.02
C VAL A 353 22.28 -5.28 5.89
N ASP A 354 22.60 -6.47 5.37
CA ASP A 354 22.74 -7.66 6.21
C ASP A 354 24.18 -7.75 6.71
N LEU A 355 24.37 -7.58 8.02
CA LEU A 355 25.69 -7.64 8.63
C LEU A 355 26.30 -9.05 8.59
N GLY A 356 25.47 -10.10 8.50
CA GLY A 356 25.91 -11.49 8.43
C GLY A 356 26.55 -11.82 7.09
N SER A 357 25.84 -11.56 5.98
CA SER A 357 26.37 -11.83 4.63
C SER A 357 27.27 -10.72 4.07
N GLY A 358 27.21 -9.51 4.61
CA GLY A 358 27.90 -8.36 4.02
C GLY A 358 27.12 -7.70 2.88
N LYS A 359 25.95 -8.21 2.50
CA LYS A 359 25.16 -7.72 1.35
C LYS A 359 24.42 -6.42 1.67
N VAL A 360 24.24 -5.62 0.63
CA VAL A 360 23.41 -4.41 0.64
C VAL A 360 22.15 -4.71 -0.18
N ALA A 361 20.98 -4.35 0.34
CA ALA A 361 19.73 -4.61 -0.37
C ALA A 361 19.59 -3.68 -1.59
N MET A 362 19.28 -4.29 -2.73
CA MET A 362 19.01 -3.61 -3.99
C MET A 362 17.53 -3.25 -4.12
N ALA A 363 17.17 -2.52 -5.17
CA ALA A 363 15.79 -2.11 -5.39
C ALA A 363 14.84 -3.32 -5.57
N ASP A 364 15.26 -4.34 -6.31
CA ASP A 364 14.50 -5.58 -6.51
C ASP A 364 14.29 -6.34 -5.20
N ASP A 365 15.28 -6.37 -4.29
CA ASP A 365 15.14 -7.00 -2.97
C ASP A 365 14.00 -6.34 -2.16
N ARG A 366 13.84 -5.02 -2.28
CA ARG A 366 12.74 -4.28 -1.63
C ARG A 366 11.38 -4.62 -2.25
N TRP A 367 11.30 -4.68 -3.58
CA TRP A 367 10.06 -5.07 -4.26
C TRP A 367 9.66 -6.51 -3.92
N LEU A 368 10.61 -7.43 -3.88
CA LEU A 368 10.40 -8.81 -3.42
C LEU A 368 9.88 -8.87 -1.99
N SER A 369 10.42 -8.04 -1.08
CA SER A 369 9.95 -7.98 0.31
C SER A 369 8.50 -7.51 0.47
N LEU A 370 7.95 -6.84 -0.56
CA LEU A 370 6.56 -6.43 -0.63
C LEU A 370 5.68 -7.43 -1.40
N GLY A 371 6.25 -8.54 -1.88
CA GLY A 371 5.56 -9.60 -2.61
C GLY A 371 5.49 -9.40 -4.13
N PHE A 372 6.15 -8.37 -4.68
CA PHE A 372 6.17 -8.17 -6.15
C PHE A 372 7.12 -9.17 -6.80
N ASN A 373 6.62 -9.90 -7.81
CA ASN A 373 7.44 -10.84 -8.57
C ASN A 373 8.31 -10.09 -9.60
N VAL A 374 9.48 -9.61 -9.19
CA VAL A 374 10.41 -8.85 -10.05
C VAL A 374 11.40 -9.72 -10.82
N ARG A 375 11.45 -11.04 -10.55
CA ARG A 375 12.43 -11.97 -11.12
C ARG A 375 11.74 -13.14 -11.82
N ARG A 376 12.11 -13.36 -13.08
CA ARG A 376 11.51 -14.44 -13.90
C ARG A 376 12.02 -15.84 -13.55
N ASP A 377 13.18 -15.92 -12.92
CA ASP A 377 13.88 -17.16 -12.62
C ASP A 377 13.52 -17.78 -11.26
N LEU A 378 12.64 -17.14 -10.47
CA LEU A 378 12.20 -17.66 -9.17
C LEU A 378 11.16 -18.79 -9.26
N GLY A 379 10.79 -19.21 -10.47
CA GLY A 379 9.88 -20.34 -10.70
C GLY A 379 8.47 -20.13 -10.13
N SER A 380 8.06 -18.89 -9.85
CA SER A 380 6.71 -18.59 -9.38
C SER A 380 5.69 -18.99 -10.47
N PRO A 381 4.56 -19.63 -10.11
CA PRO A 381 3.49 -19.91 -11.07
C PRO A 381 2.83 -18.62 -11.58
N PHE A 382 2.99 -17.52 -10.85
CA PHE A 382 2.44 -16.22 -11.21
C PHE A 382 3.35 -15.47 -12.17
N SER A 383 2.71 -14.78 -13.11
CA SER A 383 3.44 -13.97 -14.09
C SER A 383 4.24 -12.85 -13.41
N HIS A 384 5.40 -12.55 -14.00
CA HIS A 384 6.27 -11.41 -13.67
C HIS A 384 5.48 -10.10 -13.55
N TRP A 385 5.88 -9.24 -12.61
CA TRP A 385 5.21 -7.96 -12.33
C TRP A 385 5.22 -7.07 -13.58
N PRO A 386 4.05 -6.71 -14.16
CA PRO A 386 3.97 -6.02 -15.45
C PRO A 386 4.62 -4.63 -15.48
N ALA A 387 4.70 -3.95 -14.34
CA ALA A 387 5.39 -2.65 -14.22
C ALA A 387 6.88 -2.76 -13.89
N HIS A 388 7.44 -3.96 -13.64
CA HIS A 388 8.87 -4.07 -13.31
C HIS A 388 9.77 -3.48 -14.40
N GLY A 389 9.40 -3.69 -15.67
CA GLY A 389 10.14 -3.17 -16.81
C GLY A 389 10.28 -1.64 -16.81
N CYS A 390 9.23 -0.89 -16.42
CA CYS A 390 9.31 0.57 -16.35
C CYS A 390 9.93 1.06 -15.03
N VAL A 391 9.71 0.33 -13.93
CA VAL A 391 10.20 0.70 -12.60
C VAL A 391 11.72 0.49 -12.47
N LYS A 392 12.26 -0.60 -13.04
CA LYS A 392 13.70 -0.91 -12.96
C LYS A 392 14.59 0.14 -13.63
N ASP A 393 14.06 0.84 -14.63
CA ASP A 393 14.78 1.87 -15.39
C ASP A 393 14.80 3.23 -14.65
N LEU A 394 14.06 3.36 -13.55
CA LEU A 394 14.07 4.55 -12.70
C LEU A 394 15.34 4.58 -11.83
N SER A 395 15.71 5.78 -11.36
CA SER A 395 16.84 5.92 -10.45
C SER A 395 16.60 5.16 -9.13
N ASP A 396 17.66 4.64 -8.49
CA ASP A 396 17.57 3.97 -7.17
C ASP A 396 16.76 4.78 -6.15
N ARG A 397 16.98 6.10 -6.11
CA ARG A 397 16.28 7.00 -5.18
C ARG A 397 14.77 7.00 -5.45
N THR A 398 14.40 7.01 -6.72
CA THR A 398 13.00 6.96 -7.15
C THR A 398 12.38 5.61 -6.80
N GLN A 399 13.08 4.50 -7.11
CA GLN A 399 12.60 3.15 -6.76
C GLN A 399 12.44 2.97 -5.25
N HIS A 400 13.38 3.47 -4.44
CA HIS A 400 13.26 3.49 -2.98
C HIS A 400 12.01 4.27 -2.53
N SER A 401 11.81 5.47 -3.07
CA SER A 401 10.63 6.29 -2.74
C SER A 401 9.32 5.58 -3.10
N LEU A 402 9.25 4.93 -4.27
CA LEU A 402 8.08 4.16 -4.71
C LEU A 402 7.83 2.94 -3.80
N SER A 403 8.85 2.12 -3.54
CA SER A 403 8.73 0.95 -2.65
C SER A 403 8.38 1.35 -1.21
N GLY A 404 8.89 2.48 -0.72
CA GLY A 404 8.60 3.03 0.59
C GLY A 404 7.18 3.60 0.74
N ASN A 405 6.51 3.85 -0.38
CA ASN A 405 5.11 4.30 -0.46
C ASN A 405 4.15 3.22 -0.95
N SER A 406 4.66 2.02 -1.23
CA SER A 406 3.85 0.90 -1.68
C SER A 406 3.22 0.17 -0.49
N GLN A 407 2.57 -0.94 -0.76
CA GLN A 407 1.93 -1.79 0.24
C GLN A 407 2.36 -3.25 0.02
N SER A 408 2.28 -4.05 1.08
CA SER A 408 2.54 -5.49 1.01
C SER A 408 1.41 -6.17 0.23
N LEU A 409 1.74 -6.78 -0.91
CA LEU A 409 0.77 -7.51 -1.73
C LEU A 409 0.12 -8.67 -0.95
N PRO A 410 0.86 -9.48 -0.16
CA PRO A 410 0.24 -10.48 0.72
C PRO A 410 -0.80 -9.91 1.66
N ALA A 411 -0.54 -8.72 2.24
CA ALA A 411 -1.49 -8.09 3.15
C ALA A 411 -2.77 -7.63 2.40
N ILE A 412 -2.61 -7.05 1.21
CA ILE A 412 -3.75 -6.64 0.38
C ILE A 412 -4.59 -7.86 -0.03
N VAL A 413 -3.97 -8.93 -0.53
CA VAL A 413 -4.69 -10.14 -0.96
C VAL A 413 -5.43 -10.79 0.20
N ALA A 414 -4.79 -10.91 1.37
CA ALA A 414 -5.45 -11.43 2.57
C ALA A 414 -6.68 -10.59 2.94
N TRP A 415 -6.56 -9.26 2.92
CA TRP A 415 -7.68 -8.36 3.22
C TRP A 415 -8.80 -8.44 2.18
N GLN A 416 -8.47 -8.46 0.89
CA GLN A 416 -9.44 -8.61 -0.20
C GLN A 416 -10.24 -9.92 -0.06
N LEU A 417 -9.54 -11.03 0.15
CA LEU A 417 -10.16 -12.35 0.38
C LEU A 417 -11.07 -12.34 1.61
N TYR A 418 -10.60 -11.76 2.71
CA TYR A 418 -11.40 -11.65 3.93
C TYR A 418 -12.69 -10.86 3.70
N VAL A 419 -12.60 -9.72 3.00
CA VAL A 419 -13.76 -8.89 2.66
C VAL A 419 -14.70 -9.65 1.73
N PHE A 420 -14.20 -10.26 0.66
CA PHE A 420 -15.03 -11.00 -0.29
C PHE A 420 -15.74 -12.20 0.35
N ALA A 421 -15.13 -12.84 1.35
CA ALA A 421 -15.73 -13.94 2.09
C ALA A 421 -16.85 -13.50 3.04
N ASN A 422 -16.86 -12.23 3.45
CA ASN A 422 -17.79 -11.66 4.43
C ASN A 422 -18.72 -10.59 3.85
N VAL A 423 -18.79 -10.48 2.52
CA VAL A 423 -19.68 -9.54 1.83
C VAL A 423 -20.58 -10.32 0.87
N VAL A 424 -21.88 -10.02 0.93
CA VAL A 424 -22.88 -10.60 0.02
C VAL A 424 -23.60 -9.50 -0.73
N ARG A 425 -24.16 -9.86 -1.89
CA ARG A 425 -25.11 -8.99 -2.58
C ARG A 425 -26.47 -9.07 -1.89
N ARG A 426 -27.05 -7.93 -1.54
CA ARG A 426 -28.44 -7.79 -1.12
C ARG A 426 -29.31 -8.19 -2.30
N GLU A 427 -30.09 -9.25 -2.15
CA GLU A 427 -31.16 -9.53 -3.10
C GLU A 427 -32.16 -8.38 -3.00
N ILE A 428 -32.22 -7.55 -4.04
CA ILE A 428 -33.32 -6.60 -4.21
C ILE A 428 -34.54 -7.47 -4.50
N PRO A 429 -35.58 -7.48 -3.63
CA PRO A 429 -36.79 -8.23 -3.92
C PRO A 429 -37.29 -7.76 -5.28
N GLN A 430 -37.28 -8.66 -6.27
CA GLN A 430 -37.99 -8.37 -7.50
C GLN A 430 -39.46 -8.30 -7.08
N VAL A 431 -39.99 -7.08 -6.97
CA VAL A 431 -41.43 -6.88 -6.93
C VAL A 431 -41.91 -7.39 -8.27
N GLU A 432 -42.30 -8.66 -8.34
CA GLU A 432 -42.98 -9.22 -9.49
C GLU A 432 -44.07 -8.22 -9.83
N GLY A 433 -44.02 -7.65 -11.04
CA GLY A 433 -44.92 -6.61 -11.53
C GLY A 433 -46.35 -7.12 -11.73
N ALA A 434 -46.92 -7.79 -10.73
CA ALA A 434 -48.20 -8.45 -10.75
C ALA A 434 -49.39 -7.49 -10.52
N LEU A 435 -49.17 -6.19 -10.29
CA LEU A 435 -50.26 -5.27 -9.90
C LEU A 435 -50.51 -4.07 -10.82
N LEU A 436 -49.84 -3.94 -11.97
CA LEU A 436 -50.15 -2.87 -12.93
C LEU A 436 -50.18 -3.38 -14.39
N ARG A 437 -50.83 -4.52 -14.64
CA ARG A 437 -51.59 -4.62 -15.89
C ARG A 437 -52.91 -3.90 -15.64
N PRO A 438 -53.10 -2.65 -16.09
CA PRO A 438 -54.46 -2.12 -16.19
C PRO A 438 -55.25 -3.14 -17.00
N SER A 439 -56.33 -3.68 -16.43
CA SER A 439 -57.23 -4.56 -17.17
C SER A 439 -57.74 -3.77 -18.36
N SER A 440 -57.25 -4.08 -19.55
CA SER A 440 -57.65 -3.47 -20.81
C SER A 440 -59.06 -3.92 -21.23
N ASN A 441 -59.99 -4.04 -20.27
CA ASN A 441 -61.31 -4.65 -20.45
C ASN A 441 -62.50 -3.71 -20.14
N GLU A 442 -62.30 -2.40 -20.02
CA GLU A 442 -63.42 -1.45 -19.79
C GLU A 442 -63.52 -0.31 -20.82
N PHE A 443 -63.17 -0.58 -22.09
CA PHE A 443 -63.62 0.27 -23.21
C PHE A 443 -64.12 -0.62 -24.36
N ALA A 444 -65.20 -1.35 -24.09
CA ALA A 444 -66.12 -1.85 -25.10
C ALA A 444 -67.50 -1.25 -24.83
N ASP A 445 -68.18 -0.86 -25.90
CA ASP A 445 -69.57 -0.37 -25.97
C ASP A 445 -69.86 1.05 -25.47
N GLY A 446 -69.37 2.02 -26.24
CA GLY A 446 -70.18 3.19 -26.59
C GLY A 446 -70.74 2.99 -28.00
N LYS A 447 -71.98 2.51 -28.09
CA LYS A 447 -72.79 2.58 -29.31
C LYS A 447 -73.15 4.05 -29.55
N ASP A 448 -72.68 4.60 -30.65
CA ASP A 448 -73.29 5.79 -31.25
C ASP A 448 -74.47 5.30 -32.10
N ASP A 449 -75.67 5.37 -31.52
CA ASP A 449 -76.90 5.58 -32.26
C ASP A 449 -77.09 7.11 -32.32
N ASP A 450 -77.03 7.71 -33.50
CA ASP A 450 -77.91 8.82 -33.96
C ASP A 450 -77.49 9.34 -35.36
N ASP A 451 -78.49 9.38 -36.25
CA ASP A 451 -78.66 10.01 -37.59
C ASP A 451 -77.92 9.49 -38.85
#